data_AF-A0A3P9I8U8-F1
#
_entry.id   AF-A0A3P9I8U8-F1
#
_cell.length_a   1.000
_cell.length_b   1.000
_cell.length_c   1.000
_cell.angle_alpha   90.00
_cell.angle_beta   90.00
_cell.angle_gamma   90.00
#
_symmetry.space_group_name_H-M   'P 1'
#
loop_
_entity.id
_entity.type
_entity.pdbx_description
1 polymer ?
#
loop_
_entity_poly.entity_id
_entity_poly.type
_entity_poly.pdbx_seq_one_letter_code
_entity_poly.pdbx_strand_id
1 'polypeptide(L)'
;MLRLLLNHGYHAHKCFECCHKGCDDVDGECSDFHNQVYCIYSQPSVISFCEFVSVSWLTHLVGSVVKMLLDYVSQIRICFNLRRLLERTPEWEEISTTLSSPRSLQHLCRLVVRSQVSIRTLNDPEAMAAAHFPPRVTSYITYREQDPIVF
;
A
#
# COMPACT_ATOMS: atom_id res chain seq x y z
N MET A 1 -1.93 3.63 14.66
CA MET A 1 -3.11 4.28 14.06
C MET A 1 -3.29 3.99 12.58
N LEU A 2 -2.27 4.09 11.71
CA LEU A 2 -2.41 3.83 10.26
C LEU A 2 -3.04 2.46 9.94
N ARG A 3 -2.61 1.41 10.62
CA ARG A 3 -3.14 0.04 10.48
C ARG A 3 -4.65 -0.05 10.73
N LEU A 4 -5.18 0.76 11.64
CA LEU A 4 -6.61 0.86 11.88
C LEU A 4 -7.30 1.38 10.62
N LEU A 5 -6.87 2.53 10.08
CA LEU A 5 -7.44 3.09 8.85
C LEU A 5 -7.42 2.06 7.70
N LEU A 6 -6.31 1.35 7.52
CA LEU A 6 -6.19 0.33 6.50
C LEU A 6 -7.14 -0.85 6.71
N ASN A 7 -7.31 -1.32 7.96
CA ASN A 7 -8.30 -2.32 8.33
C ASN A 7 -9.73 -1.90 7.98
N HIS A 8 -10.01 -0.62 8.20
CA HIS A 8 -11.24 0.10 7.89
C HIS A 8 -11.43 0.42 6.38
N GLY A 9 -10.68 -0.23 5.49
CA GLY A 9 -10.93 -0.20 4.04
C GLY A 9 -10.32 0.99 3.30
N TYR A 10 -9.43 1.76 3.93
CA TYR A 10 -8.71 2.83 3.24
C TYR A 10 -7.79 2.26 2.14
N HIS A 11 -7.66 3.03 1.05
CA HIS A 11 -6.96 2.61 -0.16
C HIS A 11 -5.44 2.80 -0.08
N ALA A 12 -4.72 1.81 0.45
CA ALA A 12 -3.25 1.82 0.52
C ALA A 12 -2.56 1.96 -0.85
N HIS A 13 -3.16 1.43 -1.93
CA HIS A 13 -2.56 1.45 -3.28
C HIS A 13 -2.30 2.88 -3.78
N LYS A 14 -3.13 3.85 -3.37
CA LYS A 14 -2.99 5.26 -3.74
C LYS A 14 -1.68 5.88 -3.23
N CYS A 15 -1.09 5.34 -2.16
CA CYS A 15 0.23 5.78 -1.68
C CYS A 15 1.37 5.46 -2.66
N PHE A 16 1.12 4.58 -3.64
CA PHE A 16 2.13 4.16 -4.62
C PHE A 16 1.81 4.64 -6.04
N GLU A 17 0.70 5.37 -6.21
CA GLU A 17 0.38 6.10 -7.45
C GLU A 17 1.25 7.35 -7.50
N CYS A 18 2.26 7.32 -8.35
CA CYS A 18 3.24 8.39 -8.46
C CYS A 18 3.50 8.72 -9.92
N CYS A 19 3.45 10.02 -10.25
CA CYS A 19 3.65 10.55 -11.59
C CYS A 19 5.14 10.64 -12.00
N HIS A 20 6.09 10.41 -11.08
CA HIS A 20 7.55 10.44 -11.35
C HIS A 20 8.05 9.27 -12.20
N LYS A 21 7.20 8.59 -12.96
CA LYS A 21 7.48 7.29 -13.58
C LYS A 21 8.27 7.38 -14.90
N GLY A 22 8.89 8.52 -15.21
CA GLY A 22 9.43 8.80 -16.55
C GLY A 22 10.67 9.67 -16.62
N CYS A 23 11.63 9.55 -15.70
CA CYS A 23 12.88 10.32 -15.80
C CYS A 23 14.18 9.50 -15.74
N ASP A 24 14.13 8.16 -15.68
CA ASP A 24 15.35 7.33 -15.52
C ASP A 24 15.49 6.13 -16.49
N ASP A 25 14.63 5.97 -17.50
CA ASP A 25 14.93 5.04 -18.59
C ASP A 25 15.60 5.80 -19.74
N VAL A 26 16.92 5.72 -19.79
CA VAL A 26 17.77 6.26 -20.87
C VAL A 26 17.60 5.46 -22.19
N ASP A 27 16.68 4.50 -22.28
CA ASP A 27 16.51 3.69 -23.49
C ASP A 27 15.09 3.10 -23.67
N GLY A 28 14.07 3.95 -23.55
CA GLY A 28 12.68 3.54 -23.81
C GLY A 28 11.89 4.68 -24.41
N GLU A 29 11.56 4.56 -25.70
CA GLU A 29 10.67 5.46 -26.44
C GLU A 29 9.49 5.88 -25.57
N CYS A 30 9.45 7.18 -25.26
CA CYS A 30 8.31 7.84 -24.63
C CYS A 30 7.15 7.84 -25.64
N SER A 31 6.47 6.71 -25.78
CA SER A 31 5.24 6.59 -26.54
C SER A 31 4.05 6.70 -25.61
N ASP A 32 3.96 7.75 -24.80
CA ASP A 32 2.64 8.14 -24.31
C ASP A 32 2.54 9.62 -23.89
N PHE A 33 2.51 10.49 -24.89
CA PHE A 33 2.13 11.91 -24.73
C PHE A 33 0.80 12.06 -23.95
N HIS A 34 -0.11 11.07 -23.99
CA HIS A 34 -1.36 11.12 -23.23
C HIS A 34 -1.14 11.00 -21.71
N ASN A 35 -0.17 10.19 -21.25
CA ASN A 35 0.11 10.05 -19.82
C ASN A 35 0.78 11.31 -19.24
N GLN A 36 1.68 11.94 -20.00
CA GLN A 36 2.32 13.19 -19.58
C GLN A 36 1.33 14.36 -19.54
N VAL A 37 0.44 14.45 -20.54
CA VAL A 37 -0.66 15.41 -20.58
C VAL A 37 -1.64 15.15 -19.43
N TYR A 38 -2.03 13.90 -19.16
CA TYR A 38 -2.88 13.55 -18.02
C TYR A 38 -2.25 13.96 -16.68
N CYS A 39 -0.96 13.70 -16.44
CA CYS A 39 -0.27 14.15 -15.23
C CYS A 39 -0.28 15.68 -15.04
N ILE A 40 -0.19 16.45 -16.13
CA ILE A 40 -0.23 17.92 -16.09
C ILE A 40 -1.66 18.44 -15.82
N TYR A 41 -2.68 17.80 -16.39
CA TYR A 41 -4.08 18.22 -16.23
C TYR A 41 -4.76 17.64 -14.98
N SER A 42 -4.25 16.56 -14.40
CA SER A 42 -4.92 15.78 -13.35
C SER A 42 -4.45 16.08 -11.93
N GLN A 43 -4.07 17.33 -11.63
CA GLN A 43 -4.15 18.02 -10.32
C GLN A 43 -2.86 18.77 -9.97
N PRO A 44 -2.81 20.10 -10.10
CA PRO A 44 -1.65 20.92 -9.72
C PRO A 44 -1.32 20.94 -8.21
N SER A 45 -2.07 20.21 -7.37
CA SER A 45 -2.05 20.35 -5.90
C SER A 45 -1.97 19.04 -5.11
N VAL A 46 -1.90 17.88 -5.78
CA VAL A 46 -1.82 16.59 -5.07
C VAL A 46 -0.35 16.22 -4.87
N ILE A 47 0.15 16.46 -3.65
CA ILE A 47 1.49 16.03 -3.23
C ILE A 47 1.51 14.49 -3.23
N SER A 48 2.46 13.91 -3.97
CA SER A 48 2.62 12.46 -4.00
C SER A 48 3.20 11.96 -2.67
N PHE A 49 2.90 10.71 -2.30
CA PHE A 49 3.40 10.13 -1.05
C PHE A 49 4.92 10.18 -0.96
N CYS A 50 5.64 9.89 -2.05
CA CYS A 50 7.10 9.92 -2.07
C CYS A 50 7.65 11.33 -1.83
N GLU A 51 7.00 12.38 -2.34
CA GLU A 51 7.40 13.77 -2.05
C GLU A 51 7.14 14.11 -0.59
N PHE A 52 5.95 13.77 -0.09
CA PHE A 52 5.56 14.05 1.29
C PHE A 52 6.53 13.44 2.30
N VAL A 53 6.92 12.16 2.12
CA VAL A 53 7.87 11.49 3.03
C VAL A 53 9.32 11.92 2.80
N SER A 54 9.67 12.47 1.64
CA SER A 54 11.04 12.96 1.36
C SER A 54 11.37 14.22 2.15
N VAL A 55 10.40 15.13 2.32
CA VAL A 55 10.61 16.47 2.89
C VAL A 55 10.06 16.62 4.30
N SER A 56 9.52 15.56 4.89
CA SER A 56 8.93 15.58 6.23
C SER A 56 9.83 14.93 7.27
N TRP A 57 9.55 15.23 8.54
CA TRP A 57 10.07 14.53 9.72
C TRP A 57 9.72 13.02 9.79
N LEU A 58 8.94 12.50 8.82
CA LEU A 58 8.58 11.08 8.73
C LEU A 58 9.62 10.24 7.99
N THR A 59 10.72 10.83 7.50
CA THR A 59 11.80 10.11 6.80
C THR A 59 12.29 8.88 7.55
N HIS A 60 12.43 8.95 8.88
CA HIS A 60 12.84 7.80 9.70
C HIS A 60 11.77 6.72 9.85
N LEU A 61 10.50 7.03 9.59
CA LEU A 61 9.36 6.12 9.72
C LEU A 61 8.93 5.51 8.38
N VAL A 62 9.50 5.97 7.25
CA VAL A 62 9.05 5.57 5.92
C VAL A 62 9.18 4.07 5.68
N GLY A 63 10.23 3.43 6.21
CA GLY A 63 10.42 1.97 6.13
C GLY A 63 9.27 1.22 6.79
N SER A 64 9.06 1.46 8.09
CA SER A 64 7.95 0.90 8.86
C SER A 64 6.57 1.19 8.24
N VAL A 65 6.34 2.39 7.72
CA VAL A 65 5.07 2.77 7.07
C VAL A 65 4.87 2.01 5.75
N VAL A 66 5.88 1.95 4.89
CA VAL A 66 5.78 1.23 3.62
C VAL A 66 5.60 -0.26 3.85
N LYS A 67 6.35 -0.85 4.79
CA LYS A 67 6.17 -2.25 5.19
C LYS A 67 4.72 -2.53 5.59
N MET A 68 4.11 -1.67 6.39
CA MET A 68 2.70 -1.79 6.75
C MET A 68 1.77 -1.64 5.53
N LEU A 69 2.03 -0.68 4.63
CA LEU A 69 1.20 -0.49 3.44
C LEU A 69 1.26 -1.70 2.51
N LEU A 70 2.41 -2.39 2.42
CA LEU A 70 2.59 -3.62 1.62
C LEU A 70 1.69 -4.78 2.08
N ASP A 71 1.27 -4.79 3.35
CA ASP A 71 0.29 -5.75 3.84
C ASP A 71 -1.12 -5.54 3.25
N TYR A 72 -1.41 -4.38 2.65
CA TYR A 72 -2.75 -4.03 2.13
C TYR A 72 -2.78 -3.80 0.61
N VAL A 73 -1.68 -4.09 -0.09
CA VAL A 73 -1.61 -3.97 -1.55
C VAL A 73 -1.16 -5.28 -2.19
N SER A 74 -1.57 -5.48 -3.44
CA SER A 74 -1.05 -6.56 -4.27
C SER A 74 0.39 -6.26 -4.70
N GLN A 75 0.92 -7.03 -5.66
CA GLN A 75 2.20 -6.67 -6.27
C GLN A 75 2.16 -5.23 -6.81
N ILE A 76 3.11 -4.40 -6.38
CA ILE A 76 3.25 -3.01 -6.81
C ILE A 76 4.69 -2.73 -7.23
N ARG A 77 4.88 -1.65 -7.99
CA ARG A 77 6.21 -1.06 -8.23
C ARG A 77 6.27 0.29 -7.53
N ILE A 78 7.32 0.52 -6.75
CA ILE A 78 7.60 1.82 -6.13
C ILE A 78 8.39 2.72 -7.08
N CYS A 79 8.19 4.04 -7.00
CA CYS A 79 8.97 5.00 -7.78
C CYS A 79 10.42 5.12 -7.29
N PHE A 80 11.30 5.65 -8.13
CA PHE A 80 12.73 5.81 -7.82
C PHE A 80 12.98 6.62 -6.54
N ASN A 81 12.28 7.75 -6.37
CA ASN A 81 12.42 8.59 -5.18
C ASN A 81 12.09 7.82 -3.90
N LEU A 82 10.99 7.06 -3.88
CA LEU A 82 10.61 6.27 -2.72
C LEU A 82 11.61 5.14 -2.47
N ARG A 83 12.10 4.46 -3.52
CA ARG A 83 13.14 3.43 -3.42
C ARG A 83 14.40 3.97 -2.74
N ARG A 84 14.92 5.11 -3.20
CA ARG A 84 16.15 5.73 -2.66
C ARG A 84 16.02 6.11 -1.18
N LEU A 85 14.83 6.49 -0.73
CA LEU A 85 14.57 6.71 0.70
C LEU A 85 14.57 5.40 1.49
N LEU A 86 13.90 4.39 0.96
CA LEU A 86 13.75 3.09 1.62
C LEU A 86 15.08 2.35 1.73
N GLU A 87 15.99 2.46 0.76
CA GLU A 87 17.34 1.91 0.80
C GLU A 87 18.16 2.37 2.03
N ARG A 88 17.77 3.48 2.66
CA ARG A 88 18.42 4.01 3.86
C ARG A 88 17.76 3.57 5.16
N THR A 89 16.66 2.83 5.08
CA THR A 89 15.90 2.35 6.24
C THR A 89 16.30 0.92 6.61
N PRO A 90 16.26 0.55 7.90
CA PRO A 90 16.58 -0.81 8.33
C PRO A 90 15.62 -1.86 7.77
N GLU A 91 14.38 -1.48 7.41
CA GLU A 91 13.38 -2.38 6.84
C GLU A 91 13.59 -2.67 5.34
N TRP A 92 14.60 -2.07 4.71
CA TRP A 92 14.82 -2.17 3.26
C TRP A 92 14.90 -3.61 2.75
N GLU A 93 15.66 -4.47 3.43
CA GLU A 93 15.89 -5.85 2.98
C GLU A 93 14.58 -6.64 2.89
N GLU A 94 13.72 -6.51 3.89
CA GLU A 94 12.41 -7.15 3.94
C GLU A 94 11.43 -6.55 2.91
N ILE A 95 11.45 -5.22 2.75
CA ILE A 95 10.64 -4.51 1.76
C ILE A 95 11.05 -4.91 0.35
N SER A 96 12.35 -4.91 0.06
CA SER A 96 12.92 -5.29 -1.24
C SER A 96 12.56 -6.74 -1.59
N THR A 97 12.64 -7.65 -0.61
CA THR A 97 12.21 -9.04 -0.77
C THR A 97 10.71 -9.12 -1.09
N THR A 98 9.88 -8.37 -0.37
CA THR A 98 8.43 -8.32 -0.60
C THR A 98 8.08 -7.74 -1.98
N LEU A 99 8.85 -6.79 -2.48
CA LEU A 99 8.67 -6.17 -3.81
C LEU A 99 9.20 -7.03 -4.95
N SER A 100 10.17 -7.91 -4.68
CA SER A 100 10.82 -8.75 -5.71
C SER A 100 10.20 -10.15 -5.81
N SER A 101 9.65 -10.66 -4.71
CA SER A 101 9.00 -11.97 -4.66
C SER A 101 7.49 -11.88 -4.95
N PRO A 102 6.91 -12.90 -5.61
CA PRO A 102 5.46 -12.97 -5.75
C PRO A 102 4.81 -13.13 -4.37
N ARG A 103 3.75 -12.35 -4.12
CA ARG A 103 2.96 -12.48 -2.88
C ARG A 103 2.31 -13.85 -2.79
N SER A 104 2.20 -14.38 -1.57
CA SER A 104 1.54 -15.66 -1.33
C SER A 104 0.08 -15.63 -1.78
N LEU A 105 -0.45 -16.77 -2.24
CA LEU A 105 -1.87 -16.90 -2.58
C LEU A 105 -2.76 -16.51 -1.39
N GLN A 106 -2.34 -16.86 -0.17
CA GLN A 106 -3.02 -16.44 1.04
C GLN A 106 -3.08 -14.90 1.15
N HIS A 107 -2.03 -14.15 0.84
CA HIS A 107 -2.12 -12.69 0.86
C HIS A 107 -3.10 -12.17 -0.21
N LEU A 108 -2.98 -12.67 -1.44
CA LEU A 108 -3.82 -12.23 -2.56
C LEU A 108 -5.31 -12.52 -2.33
N CYS A 109 -5.65 -13.71 -1.81
CA CYS A 109 -7.02 -14.06 -1.44
C CYS A 109 -7.57 -13.09 -0.39
N ARG A 110 -6.76 -12.68 0.60
CA ARG A 110 -7.17 -11.71 1.62
C ARG A 110 -7.61 -10.40 0.97
N LEU A 111 -6.80 -9.89 0.05
CA LEU A 111 -7.08 -8.63 -0.66
C LEU A 111 -8.35 -8.73 -1.52
N VAL A 112 -8.52 -9.82 -2.26
CA VAL A 112 -9.71 -10.04 -3.08
C VAL A 112 -10.97 -10.09 -2.21
N VAL A 113 -10.96 -10.88 -1.14
CA VAL A 113 -12.12 -10.96 -0.22
C VAL A 113 -12.40 -9.58 0.39
N ARG A 114 -11.37 -8.87 0.88
CA ARG A 114 -11.50 -7.50 1.40
C ARG A 114 -12.08 -6.52 0.39
N SER A 115 -11.75 -6.65 -0.89
CA SER A 115 -12.29 -5.78 -1.95
C SER A 115 -13.79 -5.98 -2.19
N GLN A 116 -14.31 -7.18 -1.89
CA GLN A 116 -15.72 -7.53 -2.02
C GLN A 116 -16.53 -7.18 -0.75
N VAL A 117 -15.86 -7.07 0.40
CA VAL A 117 -16.47 -6.60 1.64
C VAL A 117 -16.54 -5.07 1.59
N SER A 118 -17.74 -4.51 1.76
CA SER A 118 -17.90 -3.06 1.70
C SER A 118 -17.08 -2.37 2.80
N ILE A 119 -16.57 -1.16 2.53
CA ILE A 119 -15.90 -0.33 3.54
C ILE A 119 -16.79 -0.13 4.77
N ARG A 120 -18.11 0.02 4.57
CA ARG A 120 -19.09 0.12 5.66
C ARG A 120 -19.09 -1.12 6.53
N THR A 121 -19.06 -2.29 5.91
CA THR A 121 -18.97 -3.57 6.61
C THR A 121 -17.65 -3.69 7.35
N LEU A 122 -16.50 -3.41 6.72
CA LEU A 122 -15.19 -3.41 7.40
C LEU A 122 -15.12 -2.41 8.58
N ASN A 123 -15.91 -1.34 8.52
CA ASN A 123 -15.94 -0.31 9.56
C ASN A 123 -16.85 -0.60 10.73
N ASP A 124 -17.81 -1.50 10.56
CA ASP A 124 -18.84 -1.79 11.55
C ASP A 124 -18.67 -3.22 12.09
N PRO A 125 -18.32 -3.38 13.39
CA PRO A 125 -18.21 -4.69 14.01
C PRO A 125 -19.49 -5.53 13.92
N GLU A 126 -20.66 -4.89 13.97
CA GLU A 126 -21.95 -5.59 13.88
C GLU A 126 -22.18 -6.09 12.46
N ALA A 127 -21.92 -5.28 11.45
CA ALA A 127 -21.97 -5.70 10.05
C ALA A 127 -20.93 -6.79 9.72
N MET A 128 -19.72 -6.74 10.29
CA MET A 128 -18.72 -7.82 10.14
C MET A 128 -19.18 -9.12 10.80
N ALA A 129 -19.83 -9.05 11.96
CA ALA A 129 -20.36 -10.22 12.66
C ALA A 129 -21.59 -10.81 11.95
N ALA A 130 -22.40 -9.95 11.33
CA ALA A 130 -23.53 -10.34 10.50
C ALA A 130 -23.10 -10.87 9.12
N ALA A 131 -21.89 -10.52 8.66
CA ALA A 131 -21.30 -11.19 7.52
C ALA A 131 -21.04 -12.65 7.91
N HIS A 132 -21.63 -13.59 7.20
CA HIS A 132 -21.66 -15.04 7.49
C HIS A 132 -20.27 -15.73 7.39
N PHE A 133 -19.18 -15.04 7.72
CA PHE A 133 -17.83 -15.55 7.73
C PHE A 133 -17.54 -16.32 9.03
N PRO A 134 -16.86 -17.47 8.95
CA PRO A 134 -16.32 -18.12 10.14
C PRO A 134 -15.36 -17.19 10.90
N PRO A 135 -15.26 -17.29 12.25
CA PRO A 135 -14.42 -16.39 13.06
C PRO A 135 -12.96 -16.30 12.61
N ARG A 136 -12.39 -17.41 12.16
CA ARG A 136 -11.01 -17.45 11.62
C ARG A 136 -10.86 -16.61 10.37
N VAL A 137 -11.85 -16.65 9.48
CA VAL A 137 -11.84 -15.85 8.24
C VAL A 137 -12.01 -14.37 8.58
N THR A 138 -12.85 -14.03 9.56
CA THR A 138 -12.99 -12.65 10.06
C THR A 138 -11.68 -12.09 10.62
N SER A 139 -10.96 -12.86 11.45
CA SER A 139 -9.65 -12.47 11.99
C SER A 139 -8.60 -12.32 10.89
N TYR A 140 -8.62 -13.23 9.92
CA TYR A 140 -7.75 -13.19 8.75
C TYR A 140 -8.00 -11.95 7.87
N ILE A 141 -9.27 -11.59 7.61
CA ILE A 141 -9.64 -10.40 6.83
C ILE A 141 -9.25 -9.12 7.56
N THR A 142 -9.37 -9.07 8.89
CA THR A 142 -9.13 -7.88 9.72
C THR A 142 -7.68 -7.74 10.23
N TYR A 143 -6.77 -8.58 9.74
CA TYR A 143 -5.35 -8.60 10.15
C TYR A 143 -5.13 -8.76 11.66
N ARG A 144 -6.11 -9.33 12.38
CA ARG A 144 -6.06 -9.62 13.82
C ARG A 144 -5.14 -10.79 14.16
N GLU A 145 -4.85 -11.66 13.19
CA GLU A 145 -3.87 -12.76 13.35
C GLU A 145 -2.43 -12.29 13.54
N GLN A 146 -2.15 -11.02 13.24
CA GLN A 146 -0.82 -10.41 13.32
C GLN A 146 -0.67 -9.52 14.57
N ASP A 147 -1.72 -9.37 15.38
CA ASP A 147 -1.58 -8.85 16.73
C ASP A 147 -0.99 -9.97 17.58
N PRO A 148 0.13 -9.77 18.30
CA PRO A 148 0.66 -10.79 19.18
C PRO A 148 -0.45 -11.22 20.14
N ILE A 149 -0.69 -12.52 20.23
CA ILE A 149 -1.55 -13.10 21.26
C ILE A 149 -0.89 -12.74 22.59
N VAL A 150 -1.41 -11.70 23.24
CA VAL A 150 -1.07 -11.39 24.62
C VAL A 150 -1.82 -12.42 25.45
N PHE A 151 -1.09 -13.42 25.93
CA PHE A 151 -1.53 -14.31 27.01
C PHE A 151 -1.51 -13.56 28.33
#